data_AF-A0A3D3GCD2-F1
#
_entry.id   AF-A0A3D3GCD2-F1
#
_cell.length_a   1.000
_cell.length_b   1.000
_cell.length_c   1.000
_cell.angle_alpha   90.00
_cell.angle_beta   90.00
_cell.angle_gamma   90.00
#
_symmetry.space_group_name_H-M   'P 1'
#
loop_
_entity.id
_entity.type
_entity.pdbx_description
1 polymer ?
#
loop_
_entity_poly.entity_id
_entity_poly.type
_entity_poly.pdbx_seq_one_letter_code
_entity_poly.pdbx_strand_id
1 'polypeptide(L)'
;MPNFISNDHPSPSRSGRRKTLLIFPRFQLSIIGVNVGIILTMALLLWVAVENAFRDLQPAAGLSVNEATFFRNYVAYQATQVRIGLLVAGLCGIAISVIATLIMSHKFAGPLVRLRNYFTKACDGTSPISELNFRDGDFLSEFPPLVNKAMAVAQERGARNHKGE
;
A
#
# COMPACT_ATOMS: atom_id res chain seq x y z
N MET A 1 40.76 4.22 54.60
CA MET A 1 39.87 5.05 53.77
C MET A 1 39.58 4.29 52.47
N PRO A 2 38.36 3.84 52.20
CA PRO A 2 38.05 3.11 50.96
C PRO A 2 37.70 4.09 49.83
N ASN A 3 38.39 3.93 48.70
CA ASN A 3 38.12 4.62 47.44
C ASN A 3 36.80 4.10 46.84
N PHE A 4 35.80 4.97 46.73
CA PHE A 4 34.60 4.73 45.93
C PHE A 4 34.92 5.04 44.46
N ILE A 5 35.11 3.99 43.65
CA ILE A 5 35.14 4.10 42.20
C ILE A 5 33.69 4.26 41.74
N SER A 6 33.30 5.46 41.34
CA SER A 6 32.00 5.73 40.72
C SER A 6 32.02 5.16 39.29
N ASN A 7 31.36 4.01 39.11
CA ASN A 7 31.06 3.49 37.79
C ASN A 7 29.92 4.31 37.18
N ASP A 8 30.27 5.42 36.53
CA ASP A 8 29.38 6.13 35.64
C ASP A 8 29.11 5.25 34.42
N HIS A 9 28.01 4.49 34.49
CA HIS A 9 27.49 3.78 33.33
C HIS A 9 26.97 4.81 32.31
N PRO A 10 27.50 4.83 31.07
CA PRO A 10 26.99 5.71 30.03
C PRO A 10 25.54 5.33 29.71
N SER A 11 24.64 6.30 29.87
CA SER A 11 23.23 6.18 29.50
C SER A 11 23.07 5.76 28.03
N PRO A 12 22.18 4.81 27.70
CA PRO A 12 21.99 4.36 26.32
C PRO A 12 21.51 5.52 25.45
N SER A 13 22.29 5.82 24.40
CA SER A 13 21.98 6.88 23.44
C SER A 13 20.66 6.58 22.73
N ARG A 14 19.77 7.57 22.70
CA ARG A 14 18.48 7.53 21.98
C ARG A 14 18.75 7.49 20.48
N SER A 15 19.05 6.31 19.93
CA SER A 15 19.18 6.14 18.48
C SER A 15 17.81 6.36 17.84
N GLY A 16 17.75 7.31 16.89
CA GLY A 16 16.51 7.72 16.25
C GLY A 16 15.79 6.52 15.65
N ARG A 17 14.52 6.32 16.02
CA ARG A 17 13.61 5.37 15.38
C ARG A 17 13.56 5.70 13.90
N ARG A 18 14.38 5.03 13.08
CA ARG A 18 14.19 5.00 11.64
C ARG A 18 12.79 4.44 11.42
N LYS A 19 11.86 5.29 11.02
CA LYS A 19 10.54 4.86 10.58
C LYS A 19 10.77 4.12 9.26
N THR A 20 11.01 2.83 9.34
CA THR A 20 11.15 1.97 8.16
C THR A 20 9.78 1.94 7.48
N LEU A 21 9.56 2.89 6.57
CA LEU A 21 8.31 3.07 5.85
C LEU A 21 8.04 1.89 4.89
N LEU A 22 9.01 1.03 4.60
CA LEU A 22 8.76 -0.19 3.85
C LEU A 22 8.94 -1.41 4.76
N ILE A 23 7.81 -1.97 5.21
CA ILE A 23 7.79 -3.22 5.99
C ILE A 23 8.05 -4.41 5.05
N PHE A 24 7.52 -4.35 3.81
CA PHE A 24 7.75 -5.34 2.76
C PHE A 24 7.98 -4.66 1.39
N PRO A 25 9.20 -4.16 1.13
CA PRO A 25 9.47 -3.34 -0.05
C PRO A 25 9.21 -4.08 -1.36
N ARG A 26 9.53 -5.37 -1.44
CA ARG A 26 9.34 -6.17 -2.67
C ARG A 26 7.87 -6.35 -3.03
N PHE A 27 7.04 -6.65 -2.04
CA PHE A 27 5.59 -6.81 -2.23
C PHE A 27 4.93 -5.47 -2.57
N GLN A 28 5.29 -4.40 -1.83
CA GLN A 28 4.80 -3.05 -2.07
C GLN A 28 5.12 -2.54 -3.47
N LEU A 29 6.38 -2.67 -3.91
CA LEU A 29 6.81 -2.25 -5.23
C LEU A 29 6.15 -3.10 -6.34
N SER A 30 5.91 -4.39 -6.10
CA SER A 30 5.21 -5.24 -7.07
C SER A 30 3.76 -4.79 -7.26
N ILE A 31 3.00 -4.55 -6.18
CA ILE A 31 1.61 -4.07 -6.28
C ILE A 31 1.56 -2.68 -6.92
N ILE A 32 2.45 -1.77 -6.49
CA ILE A 32 2.53 -0.43 -7.08
C ILE A 32 2.81 -0.53 -8.57
N GLY A 33 3.78 -1.35 -8.99
CA GLY A 33 4.13 -1.56 -10.39
C GLY A 33 2.95 -2.08 -11.21
N VAL A 34 2.23 -3.09 -10.70
CA VAL A 34 1.03 -3.63 -11.35
C VAL A 34 -0.08 -2.57 -11.46
N ASN A 35 -0.35 -1.84 -10.39
CA ASN A 35 -1.40 -0.80 -10.37
C ASN A 35 -1.07 0.36 -11.32
N VAL A 36 0.17 0.86 -11.29
CA VAL A 36 0.64 1.88 -12.25
C VAL A 36 0.57 1.36 -13.68
N GLY A 37 0.95 0.09 -13.92
CA GLY A 37 0.80 -0.54 -15.23
C GLY A 37 -0.63 -0.52 -15.74
N ILE A 38 -1.60 -0.93 -14.90
CA ILE A 38 -3.03 -0.89 -15.23
C ILE A 38 -3.48 0.53 -15.58
N ILE A 39 -3.11 1.53 -14.77
CA ILE A 39 -3.48 2.92 -15.00
C ILE A 39 -2.90 3.43 -16.33
N LEU A 40 -1.62 3.13 -16.61
CA LEU A 40 -0.98 3.51 -17.86
C LEU A 40 -1.63 2.84 -19.07
N THR A 41 -1.98 1.56 -18.96
CA THR A 41 -2.72 0.85 -20.03
C THR A 41 -4.09 1.49 -20.27
N MET A 42 -4.85 1.79 -19.22
CA MET A 42 -6.15 2.47 -19.36
C MET A 42 -6.00 3.88 -19.96
N ALA A 43 -5.00 4.65 -19.51
CA ALA A 43 -4.71 5.97 -20.05
C ALA A 43 -4.35 5.92 -21.54
N LEU A 44 -3.54 4.94 -21.94
CA LEU A 44 -3.18 4.71 -23.35
C LEU A 44 -4.41 4.35 -24.19
N LEU A 45 -5.25 3.43 -23.72
CA LEU A 45 -6.49 3.07 -24.42
C LEU A 45 -7.41 4.27 -24.60
N LEU A 46 -7.56 5.09 -23.55
CA LEU A 46 -8.38 6.28 -23.61
C LEU A 46 -7.78 7.35 -24.53
N TRP A 47 -6.45 7.49 -24.55
CA TRP A 47 -5.75 8.36 -25.49
C TRP A 47 -6.03 7.95 -26.94
N VAL A 48 -5.87 6.66 -27.27
CA VAL A 48 -6.16 6.13 -28.61
C VAL A 48 -7.62 6.37 -29.00
N ALA A 49 -8.56 6.14 -28.07
CA ALA A 49 -9.97 6.38 -28.32
C ALA A 49 -10.28 7.85 -28.62
N VAL A 50 -9.67 8.78 -27.88
CA VAL A 50 -9.81 10.23 -28.09
C VAL A 50 -9.24 10.65 -29.45
N GLU A 51 -8.05 10.16 -29.83
CA GLU A 51 -7.46 10.46 -31.14
C GLU A 51 -8.33 9.97 -32.29
N ASN A 52 -8.87 8.75 -32.17
CA ASN A 52 -9.79 8.21 -33.18
C ASN A 52 -11.06 9.07 -33.28
N ALA A 53 -11.65 9.47 -32.16
CA ALA A 53 -12.84 10.32 -32.14
C ALA A 53 -12.59 11.67 -32.85
N PHE A 54 -11.46 12.33 -32.58
CA PHE A 54 -11.12 13.60 -33.23
C PHE A 54 -10.80 13.45 -34.72
N ARG A 55 -10.20 12.31 -35.11
CA ARG A 55 -9.93 12.00 -36.52
C ARG A 55 -11.23 11.82 -37.31
N ASP A 56 -12.23 11.17 -36.72
CA ASP A 56 -13.51 10.89 -37.37
C ASP A 56 -14.42 12.14 -37.45
N LEU A 57 -14.24 13.11 -36.55
CA LEU A 57 -14.96 14.38 -36.52
C LEU A 57 -14.64 15.31 -37.71
N GLN A 58 -13.40 15.28 -38.22
CA GLN A 58 -12.98 16.18 -39.31
C GLN A 58 -13.70 15.95 -40.66
N PRO A 59 -13.80 14.72 -41.18
CA PRO A 59 -14.47 14.47 -42.46
C PRO A 59 -16.01 14.53 -42.36
N ALA A 60 -16.59 14.31 -41.17
CA ALA A 60 -18.04 14.28 -40.97
C ALA A 60 -18.71 15.68 -41.00
N ALA A 61 -17.93 16.76 -40.91
CA ALA A 61 -18.48 18.11 -40.75
C ALA A 61 -19.10 18.73 -42.02
N GLY A 62 -18.81 18.19 -43.22
CA GLY A 62 -19.47 18.62 -44.47
C GLY A 62 -19.28 20.12 -44.84
N LEU A 63 -18.24 20.76 -44.32
CA LEU A 63 -18.05 22.21 -44.39
C LEU A 63 -17.45 22.70 -45.71
N SER A 64 -17.75 23.95 -46.10
CA SER A 64 -17.07 24.64 -47.19
C SER A 64 -15.58 24.90 -46.88
N VAL A 65 -14.75 25.20 -47.89
CA VAL A 65 -13.29 25.38 -47.72
C VAL A 65 -12.92 26.45 -46.68
N ASN A 66 -13.69 27.54 -46.62
CA ASN A 66 -13.44 28.63 -45.68
C ASN A 66 -13.87 28.27 -44.25
N GLU A 67 -15.03 27.62 -44.09
CA GLU A 67 -15.54 27.15 -42.79
C GLU A 67 -14.69 26.00 -42.22
N ALA A 68 -14.15 25.15 -43.11
CA ALA A 68 -13.28 24.04 -42.75
C ALA A 68 -12.01 24.50 -42.04
N THR A 69 -11.44 25.64 -42.44
CA THR A 69 -10.21 26.16 -41.81
C THR A 69 -10.47 26.60 -40.37
N PHE A 70 -11.52 27.38 -40.13
CA PHE A 70 -11.89 27.80 -38.77
C PHE A 70 -12.26 26.60 -37.89
N PHE A 71 -13.09 25.69 -38.41
CA PHE A 71 -13.48 24.47 -37.70
C PHE A 71 -12.28 23.59 -37.34
N ARG A 72 -11.34 23.36 -38.26
CA ARG A 72 -10.12 22.58 -37.99
C ARG A 72 -9.29 23.20 -36.87
N ASN A 73 -9.11 24.52 -36.87
CA ASN A 73 -8.38 25.22 -35.83
C ASN A 73 -9.08 25.09 -34.47
N TYR A 74 -10.39 25.24 -34.43
CA TYR A 74 -11.18 25.06 -33.21
C TYR A 74 -11.11 23.62 -32.68
N VAL A 75 -11.27 22.61 -33.54
CA VAL A 75 -11.17 21.20 -33.18
C VAL A 75 -9.77 20.86 -32.68
N ALA A 76 -8.72 21.37 -33.33
CA ALA A 76 -7.33 21.18 -32.89
C ALA A 76 -7.08 21.81 -31.52
N TYR A 77 -7.63 22.99 -31.25
CA TYR A 77 -7.57 23.63 -29.94
C TYR A 77 -8.27 22.77 -28.87
N GLN A 78 -9.49 22.30 -29.16
CA GLN A 78 -10.24 21.44 -28.24
C GLN A 78 -9.53 20.11 -27.97
N ALA A 79 -9.00 19.46 -29.02
CA ALA A 79 -8.18 18.26 -28.87
C ALA A 79 -6.97 18.50 -27.96
N THR A 80 -6.30 19.64 -28.12
CA THR A 80 -5.16 20.02 -27.26
C THR A 80 -5.59 20.17 -25.80
N GLN A 81 -6.71 20.83 -25.52
CA GLN A 81 -7.22 20.98 -24.15
C GLN A 81 -7.59 19.62 -23.53
N VAL A 82 -8.27 18.75 -24.28
CA VAL A 82 -8.61 17.40 -23.83
C VAL A 82 -7.36 16.58 -23.55
N ARG A 83 -6.34 16.64 -24.41
CA ARG A 83 -5.05 15.94 -24.22
C ARG A 83 -4.33 16.40 -22.95
N ILE A 84 -4.25 17.71 -22.73
CA ILE A 84 -3.64 18.27 -21.52
C ILE A 84 -4.42 17.83 -20.28
N GLY A 85 -5.75 17.95 -20.30
CA GLY A 85 -6.61 17.50 -19.21
C GLY A 85 -6.43 16.02 -18.89
N LEU A 86 -6.36 15.17 -19.92
CA LEU A 86 -6.15 13.74 -19.78
C LEU A 86 -4.76 13.41 -19.19
N LEU A 87 -3.72 14.11 -19.63
CA LEU A 87 -2.37 13.95 -19.09
C LEU A 87 -2.31 14.34 -17.62
N VAL A 88 -2.87 15.50 -17.26
CA VAL A 88 -2.92 15.98 -15.87
C VAL A 88 -3.73 15.00 -14.99
N ALA A 89 -4.91 14.59 -15.45
CA ALA A 89 -5.75 13.62 -14.75
C ALA A 89 -5.03 12.27 -14.56
N GLY A 90 -4.31 11.80 -15.58
CA GLY A 90 -3.51 10.57 -15.51
C GLY A 90 -2.40 10.67 -14.47
N LEU A 91 -1.62 11.77 -14.46
CA LEU A 91 -0.57 11.98 -13.46
C LEU A 91 -1.12 12.07 -12.04
N CYS A 92 -2.21 12.83 -11.84
CA CYS A 92 -2.88 12.91 -10.54
C CYS A 92 -3.42 11.55 -10.10
N GLY A 93 -4.03 10.80 -11.02
CA GLY A 93 -4.54 9.44 -10.77
C GLY A 93 -3.44 8.47 -10.33
N ILE A 94 -2.28 8.50 -10.99
CA ILE A 94 -1.11 7.71 -10.59
C ILE A 94 -0.66 8.11 -9.17
N ALA A 95 -0.50 9.41 -8.89
CA ALA A 95 -0.05 9.88 -7.58
C ALA A 95 -0.99 9.43 -6.45
N ILE A 96 -2.30 9.63 -6.64
CA ILE A 96 -3.33 9.21 -5.68
C ILE A 96 -3.31 7.69 -5.50
N SER A 97 -3.24 6.94 -6.60
CA SER A 97 -3.22 5.47 -6.57
C SER A 97 -2.01 4.92 -5.82
N VAL A 98 -0.82 5.50 -6.02
CA VAL A 98 0.41 5.12 -5.30
C VAL A 98 0.25 5.38 -3.80
N ILE A 99 -0.23 6.56 -3.42
CA ILE A 99 -0.45 6.92 -2.01
C ILE A 99 -1.46 5.96 -1.37
N ALA A 100 -2.60 5.73 -2.02
CA ALA A 100 -3.63 4.82 -1.54
C ALA A 100 -3.09 3.38 -1.37
N THR A 101 -2.34 2.89 -2.37
CA THR A 101 -1.71 1.58 -2.34
C THR A 101 -0.71 1.44 -1.19
N LEU A 102 0.11 2.46 -0.95
CA LEU A 102 1.06 2.49 0.17
C LEU A 102 0.34 2.43 1.52
N ILE A 103 -0.70 3.24 1.70
CA ILE A 103 -1.50 3.26 2.93
C ILE A 103 -2.15 1.88 3.16
N MET A 104 -2.80 1.33 2.15
CA MET A 104 -3.44 0.02 2.23
C MET A 104 -2.44 -1.09 2.54
N SER A 105 -1.30 -1.08 1.86
CA SER A 105 -0.24 -2.06 2.09
C SER A 105 0.31 -1.99 3.52
N HIS A 106 0.46 -0.80 4.09
CA HIS A 106 0.86 -0.64 5.49
C HIS A 106 -0.14 -1.24 6.47
N LYS A 107 -1.43 -0.97 6.26
CA LYS A 107 -2.52 -1.48 7.09
C LYS A 107 -2.65 -3.01 7.01
N PHE A 108 -2.13 -3.63 5.95
CA PHE A 108 -2.14 -5.09 5.78
C PHE A 108 -0.85 -5.75 6.29
N ALA A 109 0.31 -5.16 5.99
CA ALA A 109 1.62 -5.68 6.36
C ALA A 109 1.85 -5.70 7.87
N GLY A 110 1.40 -4.67 8.59
CA GLY A 110 1.57 -4.56 10.04
C GLY A 110 1.01 -5.76 10.81
N PRO A 111 -0.29 -6.08 10.65
CA PRO A 111 -0.92 -7.27 11.22
C PRO A 111 -0.19 -8.57 10.90
N LEU A 112 0.20 -8.78 9.63
CA LEU A 112 0.89 -10.00 9.20
C LEU A 112 2.24 -10.19 9.88
N VAL A 113 3.05 -9.12 10.02
CA VAL A 113 4.32 -9.21 10.75
C VAL A 113 4.10 -9.54 12.22
N ARG A 114 3.11 -8.91 12.86
CA ARG A 114 2.76 -9.20 14.26
C ARG A 114 2.32 -10.64 14.44
N LEU A 115 1.47 -11.14 13.54
CA LEU A 115 0.98 -12.52 13.54
C LEU A 115 2.12 -13.52 13.35
N ARG A 116 3.00 -13.29 12.38
CA ARG A 116 4.20 -14.12 12.15
C ARG A 116 5.07 -14.18 13.41
N ASN A 117 5.42 -13.01 13.96
CA ASN A 117 6.28 -12.94 15.15
C ASN A 117 5.64 -13.60 16.36
N TYR A 118 4.32 -13.50 16.50
CA TYR A 118 3.57 -14.16 17.56
C TYR A 118 3.68 -15.68 17.46
N PHE A 119 3.43 -16.25 16.28
CA PHE A 119 3.58 -17.70 16.08
C PHE A 119 5.03 -18.18 16.20
N THR A 120 6.01 -17.41 15.72
CA THR A 120 7.43 -17.75 15.91
C THR A 120 7.77 -17.87 17.39
N LYS A 121 7.38 -16.88 18.21
CA LYS A 121 7.58 -16.95 19.68
C LYS A 121 6.86 -18.11 20.32
N ALA A 122 5.65 -18.43 19.84
CA ALA A 122 4.88 -19.57 20.33
C ALA A 122 5.59 -20.90 20.06
N CYS A 123 6.20 -21.05 18.88
CA CYS A 123 6.97 -22.24 18.52
C CYS A 123 8.29 -22.34 19.29
N ASP A 124 8.95 -21.22 19.57
CA ASP A 124 10.25 -21.19 20.25
C ASP A 124 10.15 -21.47 21.77
N GLY A 125 8.94 -21.62 22.32
CA GLY A 125 8.70 -21.91 23.75
C GLY A 125 9.21 -20.81 24.70
N THR A 126 9.58 -19.64 24.16
CA THR A 126 10.22 -18.57 24.93
C THR A 126 9.16 -17.65 25.53
N SER A 127 9.01 -17.75 26.85
CA SER A 127 8.17 -16.89 27.71
C SER A 127 6.66 -17.09 27.59
N PRO A 128 5.86 -16.68 28.60
CA PRO A 128 4.42 -16.62 28.47
C PRO A 128 4.06 -15.79 27.24
N ILE A 129 3.30 -16.40 26.34
CA ILE A 129 2.84 -15.78 25.10
C ILE A 129 1.87 -14.66 25.47
N SER A 130 2.35 -13.41 25.45
CA SER A 130 1.52 -12.22 25.56
C SER A 130 0.42 -12.24 24.49
N GLU A 131 -0.81 -11.86 24.84
CA GLU A 131 -1.94 -11.83 23.91
C GLU A 131 -1.63 -11.04 22.63
N LEU A 132 -1.97 -11.62 21.48
CA LEU A 132 -1.90 -10.96 20.20
C LEU A 132 -2.88 -9.79 20.18
N ASN A 133 -2.42 -8.61 19.76
CA ASN A 133 -3.25 -7.43 19.54
C ASN A 133 -2.77 -6.64 18.32
N PHE A 134 -3.74 -6.21 17.50
CA PHE A 134 -3.51 -5.35 16.34
C PHE A 134 -3.90 -3.90 16.65
N ARG A 135 -3.58 -2.98 15.75
CA ARG A 135 -3.89 -1.55 15.91
C ARG A 135 -5.30 -1.27 15.38
N ASP A 136 -5.93 -0.22 15.91
CA ASP A 136 -7.24 0.21 15.41
C ASP A 136 -7.16 0.56 13.93
N GLY A 137 -8.12 0.01 13.17
CA GLY A 137 -8.22 0.20 11.73
C GLY A 137 -7.33 -0.72 10.88
N ASP A 138 -6.52 -1.60 11.48
CA ASP A 138 -5.82 -2.66 10.74
C ASP A 138 -6.83 -3.58 10.02
N PHE A 139 -6.47 -4.13 8.85
CA PHE A 139 -7.40 -4.91 8.00
C PHE A 139 -7.88 -6.23 8.59
N LEU A 140 -7.19 -6.74 9.61
CA LEU A 140 -7.43 -8.06 10.20
C LEU A 140 -7.80 -7.95 11.68
N SER A 141 -8.48 -6.87 12.07
CA SER A 141 -8.79 -6.53 13.48
C SER A 141 -9.54 -7.64 14.25
N GLU A 142 -10.21 -8.54 13.54
CA GLU A 142 -10.98 -9.66 14.04
C GLU A 142 -10.15 -10.92 14.32
N PHE A 143 -8.91 -11.00 13.81
CA PHE A 143 -8.04 -12.17 13.98
C PHE A 143 -7.47 -12.33 15.40
N PRO A 144 -6.98 -11.27 16.07
CA PRO A 144 -6.40 -11.39 17.41
C PRO A 144 -7.25 -12.17 18.42
N PRO A 145 -8.56 -11.88 18.61
CA PRO A 145 -9.38 -12.63 19.57
C PRO A 145 -9.52 -14.11 19.20
N LEU A 146 -9.63 -14.45 17.91
CA LEU A 146 -9.71 -15.83 17.44
C LEU A 146 -8.40 -16.59 17.69
N VAL A 147 -7.27 -15.96 17.39
CA VAL A 147 -5.93 -16.55 17.58
C VAL A 147 -5.63 -16.74 19.07
N ASN A 148 -5.91 -15.73 19.91
CA ASN A 148 -5.71 -15.83 21.35
C ASN A 148 -6.54 -16.97 21.96
N LYS A 149 -7.82 -17.07 21.57
CA LYS A 149 -8.70 -18.16 22.01
C LYS A 149 -8.17 -19.53 21.60
N ALA A 150 -7.71 -19.68 20.35
CA ALA A 150 -7.16 -20.94 19.87
C ALA A 150 -5.89 -21.35 20.64
N MET A 151 -5.00 -20.39 20.92
CA MET A 151 -3.76 -20.64 21.66
C MET A 151 -4.01 -21.00 23.13
N ALA A 152 -4.99 -20.37 23.78
CA ALA A 152 -5.39 -20.73 25.14
C ALA A 152 -5.86 -22.19 25.22
N VAL A 153 -6.73 -22.61 24.29
CA VAL A 153 -7.19 -24.01 24.22
C VAL A 153 -6.04 -24.99 23.96
N ALA A 154 -5.08 -24.63 23.11
CA ALA A 154 -3.92 -25.46 22.82
C ALA A 154 -3.02 -25.64 24.06
N GLN A 155 -2.77 -24.57 24.80
CA GLN A 155 -1.99 -24.59 26.04
C GLN A 155 -2.66 -25.45 27.12
N GLU A 156 -3.98 -25.32 27.30
CA GLU A 156 -4.75 -26.14 28.26
C GLU A 156 -4.73 -27.64 27.92
N ARG A 157 -4.73 -27.98 26.63
CA ARG A 157 -4.62 -29.38 26.18
C ARG A 157 -3.22 -29.93 26.42
N GLY A 158 -2.17 -29.16 26.11
CA GLY A 158 -0.78 -29.54 26.39
C GLY A 158 -0.54 -29.77 27.88
N ALA A 159 -1.07 -28.90 28.74
CA ALA A 159 -0.92 -29.02 30.19
C ALA A 159 -1.64 -30.24 30.79
N ARG A 160 -2.75 -30.69 30.19
CA ARG A 160 -3.47 -31.90 30.63
C ARG A 160 -2.72 -33.17 30.27
N ASN A 161 -2.14 -33.24 29.08
CA ASN A 161 -1.39 -34.42 28.63
C ASN A 161 -0.16 -34.68 29.51
N HIS A 162 0.49 -33.64 30.03
CA HIS A 162 1.65 -33.80 30.94
C HIS A 162 1.32 -34.19 32.38
N LYS A 163 0.05 -34.13 32.82
CA LYS A 163 -0.36 -34.51 34.19
C LYS A 163 -0.91 -35.93 34.30
N GLY A 164 -1.14 -36.59 33.17
CA GLY A 164 -1.71 -37.94 33.09
C GLY A 164 -0.70 -39.07 32.89
N GLU A 165 0.60 -38.73 32.88
CA GLU A 165 1.76 -39.66 32.91
C GLU A 165 2.39 -39.62 34.31
#